data_AF-A0A9P4XGE5-F1
#
_entry.id   AF-A0A9P4XGE5-F1
#
_cell.length_a   1.000
_cell.length_b   1.000
_cell.length_c   1.000
_cell.angle_alpha   90.00
_cell.angle_beta   90.00
_cell.angle_gamma   90.00
#
_symmetry.space_group_name_H-M   'P 1'
#
loop_
_entity.id
_entity.type
_entity.pdbx_description
1 polymer ?
#
loop_
_entity_poly.entity_id
_entity_poly.type
_entity_poly.pdbx_seq_one_letter_code
_entity_poly.pdbx_strand_id
1 'polypeptide(L)'
;MFASIWSFLGWKEEEPVIQNYPPVTIVGVRIPADGTPAHLLPLTTTSVSSATDNFLLHVPDLRSYWISEQAWRLRDLHRFDLQKDGCVPLSQHRQQTDDLKSLIRMGQCLNREQILHLRQRYLLPQQRFFVQQHNTYHYCLGTYYVFYSFAVDDLPINKFVPRWIEEDIDAHSSLCYFGDVFVVKISPDEVGQDGRAAYEDVDPLFLDFLVDDAACSKTLIPLLHQREEQKMIGSLNIF
;
A
#
# COMPACT_ATOMS: atom_id res chain seq x y z
N MET A 1 -26.40 16.16 -11.53
CA MET A 1 -26.29 14.74 -11.12
C MET A 1 -24.89 14.53 -10.54
N PHE A 2 -24.67 14.95 -9.30
CA PHE A 2 -23.45 14.70 -8.54
C PHE A 2 -23.76 13.55 -7.58
N ALA A 3 -23.87 12.32 -8.10
CA ALA A 3 -23.67 11.17 -7.23
C ALA A 3 -22.28 11.37 -6.61
N SER A 4 -22.26 11.58 -5.31
CA SER A 4 -21.26 12.38 -4.63
C SER A 4 -19.85 11.88 -4.92
N ILE A 5 -18.96 12.76 -5.40
CA ILE A 5 -17.51 12.50 -5.49
C ILE A 5 -16.97 11.93 -4.16
N TRP A 6 -17.61 12.32 -3.05
CA TRP A 6 -17.44 11.78 -1.70
C TRP A 6 -17.54 10.24 -1.59
N SER A 7 -18.50 9.61 -2.26
CA SER A 7 -18.62 8.14 -2.27
C SER A 7 -17.52 7.44 -3.07
N PHE A 8 -16.93 8.12 -4.06
CA PHE A 8 -15.77 7.62 -4.80
C PHE A 8 -14.49 7.65 -3.95
N LEU A 9 -14.45 8.52 -2.95
CA LEU A 9 -13.33 8.69 -2.02
C LEU A 9 -13.57 8.01 -0.66
N GLY A 10 -14.72 7.34 -0.48
CA GLY A 10 -15.09 6.67 0.77
C GLY A 10 -15.38 7.62 1.94
N TRP A 11 -15.59 8.91 1.68
CA TRP A 11 -15.85 9.91 2.71
C TRP A 11 -17.35 10.19 2.82
N LYS A 12 -17.90 10.10 4.04
CA LYS A 12 -19.22 10.66 4.38
C LYS A 12 -18.99 11.98 5.12
N GLU A 13 -19.95 12.91 5.03
CA GLU A 13 -19.97 14.12 5.86
C GLU A 13 -19.67 13.75 7.32
N GLU A 14 -18.79 14.52 7.98
CA GLU A 14 -18.24 14.26 9.31
C GLU A 14 -19.35 14.06 10.35
N GLU A 15 -19.77 12.81 10.55
CA GLU A 15 -20.37 12.37 11.80
C GLU A 15 -19.26 12.16 12.84
N PRO A 16 -19.53 12.47 14.13
CA PRO A 16 -18.49 12.54 15.16
C PRO A 16 -17.69 11.25 15.20
N VAL A 17 -16.37 11.39 15.07
CA VAL A 17 -15.36 10.32 15.11
C VAL A 17 -15.63 9.42 16.31
N ILE A 18 -16.29 8.28 16.07
CA ILE A 18 -16.38 7.21 17.06
C ILE A 18 -14.98 6.63 17.14
N GLN A 19 -14.19 7.11 18.11
CA GLN A 19 -12.79 6.70 18.34
C GLN A 19 -12.60 5.22 18.72
N ASN A 20 -13.66 4.40 18.74
CA ASN A 20 -13.63 3.03 19.22
C ASN A 20 -14.40 2.08 18.30
N TYR A 21 -13.94 1.92 17.06
CA TYR A 21 -14.42 0.81 16.24
C TYR A 21 -13.73 -0.50 16.66
N PRO A 22 -14.42 -1.65 16.60
CA PRO A 22 -13.82 -2.91 16.99
C PRO A 22 -12.65 -3.25 16.05
N PRO A 23 -11.52 -3.74 16.60
CA PRO A 23 -10.45 -4.34 15.83
C PRO A 23 -10.96 -5.46 14.93
N VAL A 24 -10.43 -5.55 13.72
CA VAL A 24 -10.71 -6.66 12.80
C VAL A 24 -9.49 -7.56 12.75
N THR A 25 -9.69 -8.88 12.74
CA THR A 25 -8.60 -9.83 12.54
C THR A 25 -8.60 -10.28 11.09
N ILE A 26 -7.45 -10.16 10.44
CA ILE A 26 -7.21 -10.52 9.05
C ILE A 26 -6.07 -11.52 8.98
N VAL A 27 -6.03 -12.33 7.93
CA VAL A 27 -4.89 -13.21 7.67
C VAL A 27 -3.91 -12.51 6.73
N GLY A 28 -2.73 -12.17 7.26
CA GLY A 28 -1.63 -11.62 6.49
C GLY A 28 -0.49 -12.62 6.32
N VAL A 29 0.53 -12.24 5.55
CA VAL A 29 1.80 -12.98 5.46
C VAL A 29 2.84 -12.26 6.29
N ARG A 30 3.64 -13.02 7.04
CA ARG A 30 4.89 -12.53 7.65
C ARG A 30 6.07 -13.16 6.91
N ILE A 31 7.05 -12.32 6.60
CA ILE A 31 8.37 -12.70 6.11
C ILE A 31 9.36 -12.38 7.23
N PRO A 32 9.73 -13.37 8.05
CA PRO A 32 10.58 -13.18 9.22
C PRO A 32 12.01 -12.79 8.86
N ALA A 33 12.60 -11.85 9.60
CA ALA A 33 14.00 -11.47 9.39
C ALA A 33 15.02 -12.50 9.93
N ASP A 34 14.56 -13.45 10.75
CA ASP A 34 15.39 -14.52 11.32
C ASP A 34 15.66 -15.67 10.32
N GLY A 35 15.05 -15.63 9.13
CA GLY A 35 15.19 -16.64 8.09
C GLY A 35 14.28 -17.84 8.21
N THR A 36 13.35 -17.84 9.17
CA THR A 36 12.27 -18.83 9.15
C THR A 36 11.36 -18.63 7.94
N PRO A 37 10.72 -19.70 7.40
CA PRO A 37 9.90 -19.59 6.20
C PRO A 37 8.75 -18.59 6.36
N ALA A 38 8.44 -17.89 5.27
CA ALA A 38 7.25 -17.05 5.20
C ALA A 38 6.00 -17.88 5.49
N HIS A 39 5.09 -17.32 6.28
CA HIS A 39 3.88 -18.02 6.72
C HIS A 39 2.72 -17.06 6.92
N LEU A 40 1.52 -17.62 6.87
CA LEU A 40 0.29 -16.90 7.20
C LEU A 40 0.14 -16.76 8.70
N LEU A 41 -0.40 -15.63 9.13
CA LEU A 41 -0.74 -15.38 10.53
C LEU A 41 -1.95 -14.45 10.66
N PRO A 42 -2.73 -14.59 11.75
CA PRO A 42 -3.75 -13.62 12.11
C PRO A 42 -3.10 -12.32 12.58
N LEU A 43 -3.55 -11.19 12.03
CA LEU A 43 -3.17 -9.84 12.39
C LEU A 43 -4.42 -9.06 12.80
N THR A 44 -4.41 -8.53 14.02
CA THR A 44 -5.51 -7.69 14.52
C THR A 44 -5.23 -6.23 14.17
N THR A 45 -6.19 -5.52 13.60
CA THR A 45 -6.02 -4.11 13.24
C THR A 45 -6.12 -3.18 14.44
N THR A 46 -5.44 -2.04 14.35
CA THR A 46 -5.50 -0.97 15.34
C THR A 46 -5.67 0.37 14.63
N SER A 47 -6.36 1.32 15.28
CA SER A 47 -6.49 2.68 14.78
C SER A 47 -5.17 3.41 14.92
N VAL A 48 -4.81 4.17 13.89
CA VAL A 48 -3.59 4.98 13.86
C VAL A 48 -3.95 6.41 13.45
N SER A 49 -3.14 7.38 13.87
CA SER A 49 -3.42 8.80 13.66
C SER A 49 -2.23 9.62 13.16
N SER A 50 -1.05 9.02 12.98
CA SER A 50 0.21 9.79 12.89
C SER A 50 1.32 9.19 12.02
N ALA A 51 1.02 8.36 11.01
CA ALA A 51 2.02 7.80 10.11
C ALA A 51 1.61 7.86 8.63
N THR A 52 2.49 7.42 7.72
CA THR A 52 2.28 7.43 6.26
C THR A 52 1.08 6.58 5.85
N ASP A 53 0.72 5.59 6.67
CA ASP A 53 -0.41 4.68 6.52
C ASP A 53 -1.74 5.22 7.07
N ASN A 54 -1.77 6.46 7.60
CA ASN A 54 -2.95 7.01 8.29
C ASN A 54 -4.18 7.10 7.37
N PHE A 55 -4.00 7.16 6.05
CA PHE A 55 -5.10 7.15 5.08
C PHE A 55 -5.90 5.84 5.08
N LEU A 56 -5.38 4.77 5.68
CA LEU A 56 -6.08 3.50 5.86
C LEU A 56 -7.03 3.54 7.08
N LEU A 57 -6.89 4.54 7.98
CA LEU A 57 -7.60 4.75 9.25
C LEU A 57 -7.40 3.64 10.30
N HIS A 58 -7.14 2.41 9.86
CA HIS A 58 -6.71 1.29 10.69
C HIS A 58 -5.71 0.41 9.94
N VAL A 59 -4.75 -0.13 10.68
CA VAL A 59 -3.65 -0.92 10.11
C VAL A 59 -3.39 -2.14 10.97
N PRO A 60 -2.77 -3.21 10.44
CA PRO A 60 -2.34 -4.35 11.23
C PRO A 60 -1.49 -3.90 12.43
N ASP A 61 -1.77 -4.42 13.62
CA ASP A 61 -0.94 -4.17 14.80
C ASP A 61 0.32 -5.04 14.76
N LEU A 62 1.44 -4.42 14.44
CA LEU A 62 2.73 -5.10 14.25
C LEU A 62 3.67 -4.95 15.45
N ARG A 63 3.22 -4.29 16.52
CA ARG A 63 4.06 -3.93 17.68
C ARG A 63 4.67 -5.13 18.38
N SER A 64 3.94 -6.24 18.45
CA SER A 64 4.42 -7.49 19.06
C SER A 64 5.58 -8.13 18.29
N TYR A 65 5.71 -7.84 16.99
CA TYR A 65 6.74 -8.42 16.13
C TYR A 65 7.98 -7.54 16.03
N TRP A 66 7.80 -6.21 16.08
CA TRP A 66 8.92 -5.29 15.87
C TRP A 66 9.74 -4.96 17.10
N ILE A 67 9.43 -5.50 18.30
CA ILE A 67 10.20 -5.47 19.56
C ILE A 67 10.56 -4.06 20.12
N SER A 68 10.69 -3.05 19.26
CA SER A 68 10.96 -1.64 19.54
C SER A 68 9.73 -0.79 19.21
N GLU A 69 9.36 0.11 20.12
CA GLU A 69 8.33 1.12 19.86
C GLU A 69 8.74 2.04 18.71
N GLN A 70 10.03 2.31 18.56
CA GLN A 70 10.55 3.15 17.50
C GLN A 70 10.35 2.49 16.14
N ALA A 71 10.50 1.17 16.04
CA ALA A 71 10.22 0.44 14.81
C ALA A 71 8.75 0.59 14.35
N TRP A 72 7.81 0.60 15.29
CA TRP A 72 6.40 0.89 14.99
C TRP A 72 6.15 2.34 14.55
N ARG A 73 6.84 3.30 15.17
CA ARG A 73 6.73 4.73 14.82
C ARG A 73 7.36 5.04 13.46
N LEU A 74 8.45 4.35 13.14
CA LEU A 74 9.20 4.43 11.90
C LEU A 74 8.76 3.34 10.92
N ARG A 75 7.46 3.05 10.86
CA ARG A 75 6.91 2.14 9.86
C ARG A 75 6.56 2.89 8.59
N ASP A 76 6.62 2.18 7.49
CA ASP A 76 6.17 2.66 6.20
C ASP A 76 5.51 1.53 5.40
N LEU A 77 4.93 1.88 4.26
CA LEU A 77 4.27 0.93 3.39
C LEU A 77 4.50 1.24 1.91
N HIS A 78 4.42 0.22 1.07
CA HIS A 78 4.27 0.41 -0.37
C HIS A 78 3.20 -0.54 -0.93
N ARG A 79 2.67 -0.19 -2.10
CA ARG A 79 1.59 -0.91 -2.77
C ARG A 79 2.11 -1.71 -3.95
N PHE A 80 1.62 -2.93 -4.10
CA PHE A 80 1.69 -3.63 -5.37
C PHE A 80 0.38 -4.30 -5.74
N ASP A 81 0.16 -4.45 -7.05
CA ASP A 81 -1.02 -5.14 -7.60
C ASP A 81 -0.56 -6.41 -8.34
N LEU A 82 -1.19 -7.55 -8.02
CA LEU A 82 -1.06 -8.80 -8.77
C LEU A 82 -2.22 -8.91 -9.77
N GLN A 83 -1.89 -8.98 -11.07
CA GLN A 83 -2.85 -8.96 -12.16
C GLN A 83 -2.68 -10.15 -13.09
N LYS A 84 -3.79 -10.58 -13.72
CA LYS A 84 -3.82 -11.74 -14.62
C LYS A 84 -3.11 -11.49 -15.94
N ASP A 85 -3.30 -10.30 -16.52
CA ASP A 85 -2.74 -9.89 -17.82
C ASP A 85 -2.49 -8.38 -17.86
N GLY A 86 -1.48 -7.94 -18.63
CA GLY A 86 -1.11 -6.53 -18.87
C GLY A 86 -2.15 -5.67 -19.59
N CYS A 87 -3.37 -6.18 -19.76
CA CYS A 87 -4.43 -5.55 -20.52
C CYS A 87 -5.26 -4.55 -19.72
N VAL A 88 -4.94 -4.25 -18.46
CA VAL A 88 -5.45 -3.02 -17.82
C VAL A 88 -4.85 -1.86 -18.61
N PRO A 89 -5.63 -1.14 -19.43
CA PRO A 89 -5.04 -0.21 -20.36
C PRO A 89 -4.43 0.93 -19.53
N LEU A 90 -3.16 1.25 -19.78
CA LEU A 90 -2.44 2.41 -19.23
C LEU A 90 -3.30 3.69 -19.22
N SER A 91 -4.28 3.79 -20.11
CA SER A 91 -5.27 4.86 -20.15
C SER A 91 -6.12 4.97 -18.88
N GLN A 92 -6.54 3.87 -18.26
CA GLN A 92 -7.40 3.90 -17.07
C GLN A 92 -6.65 4.44 -15.84
N HIS A 93 -5.38 4.07 -15.67
CA HIS A 93 -4.54 4.64 -14.61
C HIS A 93 -4.18 6.09 -14.88
N ARG A 94 -3.81 6.44 -16.13
CA ARG A 94 -3.58 7.85 -16.51
C ARG A 94 -4.81 8.68 -16.22
N GLN A 95 -5.99 8.18 -16.56
CA GLN A 95 -7.25 8.84 -16.31
C GLN A 95 -7.53 9.00 -14.80
N GLN A 96 -7.34 7.96 -13.98
CA GLN A 96 -7.44 8.08 -12.52
C GLN A 96 -6.44 9.08 -11.92
N THR A 97 -5.21 9.09 -12.43
CA THR A 97 -4.16 10.04 -12.00
C THR A 97 -4.51 11.47 -12.41
N ASP A 98 -5.03 11.66 -13.62
CA ASP A 98 -5.41 12.96 -14.17
C ASP A 98 -6.68 13.50 -13.50
N ASP A 99 -7.66 12.62 -13.23
CA ASP A 99 -8.86 12.94 -12.47
C ASP A 99 -8.50 13.33 -11.02
N LEU A 100 -7.55 12.63 -10.40
CA LEU A 100 -7.04 13.00 -9.08
C LEU A 100 -6.27 14.33 -9.10
N LYS A 101 -5.39 14.55 -10.09
CA LYS A 101 -4.70 15.83 -10.27
C LYS A 101 -5.69 16.97 -10.44
N SER A 102 -6.77 16.73 -11.18
CA SER A 102 -7.88 17.66 -11.34
C SER A 102 -8.57 17.94 -10.00
N LEU A 103 -8.89 16.91 -9.22
CA LEU A 103 -9.49 17.04 -7.89
C LEU A 103 -8.59 17.80 -6.90
N ILE A 104 -7.29 17.50 -6.85
CA ILE A 104 -6.31 18.21 -6.01
C ILE A 104 -6.19 19.68 -6.44
N ARG A 105 -6.20 19.96 -7.75
CA ARG A 105 -6.17 21.34 -8.28
C ARG A 105 -7.46 22.10 -8.01
N MET A 106 -8.59 21.42 -7.92
CA MET A 106 -9.88 22.06 -7.66
C MET A 106 -10.02 22.55 -6.21
N GLY A 107 -9.21 22.07 -5.26
CA GLY A 107 -8.79 22.70 -3.98
C GLY A 107 -9.85 23.26 -3.00
N GLN A 108 -11.11 23.41 -3.41
CA GLN A 108 -12.13 24.20 -2.72
C GLN A 108 -13.08 23.36 -1.88
N CYS A 109 -13.04 22.03 -2.01
CA CYS A 109 -13.94 21.12 -1.29
C CYS A 109 -13.23 20.16 -0.33
N LEU A 110 -11.89 20.09 -0.33
CA LEU A 110 -11.14 19.12 0.46
C LEU A 110 -10.22 19.80 1.48
N ASN A 111 -10.25 19.33 2.72
CA ASN A 111 -9.35 19.81 3.76
C ASN A 111 -7.90 19.31 3.53
N ARG A 112 -6.94 19.88 4.27
CA ARG A 112 -5.50 19.56 4.07
C ARG A 112 -5.18 18.08 4.30
N GLU A 113 -5.82 17.45 5.29
CA GLU A 113 -5.61 16.04 5.62
C GLU A 113 -6.18 15.13 4.54
N GLN A 114 -7.37 15.43 4.04
CA GLN A 114 -8.01 14.79 2.90
C GLN A 114 -7.10 14.82 1.65
N ILE A 115 -6.50 15.97 1.34
CA ILE A 115 -5.56 16.10 0.22
C ILE A 115 -4.31 15.22 0.46
N LEU A 116 -3.78 15.18 1.69
CA LEU A 116 -2.63 14.33 2.03
C LEU A 116 -2.97 12.84 1.90
N HIS A 117 -4.13 12.41 2.38
CA HIS A 117 -4.60 11.03 2.26
C HIS A 117 -4.81 10.61 0.81
N LEU A 118 -5.35 11.48 -0.02
CA LEU A 118 -5.48 11.25 -1.46
C LEU A 118 -4.13 11.11 -2.14
N ARG A 119 -3.18 11.98 -1.79
CA ARG A 119 -1.81 11.89 -2.31
C ARG A 119 -1.16 10.58 -1.88
N GLN A 120 -1.26 10.19 -0.61
CA GLN A 120 -0.70 8.92 -0.14
C GLN A 120 -1.37 7.73 -0.85
N ARG A 121 -2.70 7.70 -0.93
CA ARG A 121 -3.42 6.55 -1.51
C ARG A 121 -3.15 6.33 -3.00
N TYR A 122 -3.04 7.40 -3.77
CA TYR A 122 -3.02 7.33 -5.24
C TYR A 122 -1.70 7.78 -5.89
N LEU A 123 -0.82 8.47 -5.14
CA LEU A 123 0.52 8.85 -5.61
C LEU A 123 1.63 8.02 -4.98
N LEU A 124 1.32 7.08 -4.06
CA LEU A 124 2.29 6.05 -3.69
C LEU A 124 2.71 5.30 -4.96
N PRO A 125 4.02 5.04 -5.14
CA PRO A 125 4.49 4.23 -6.25
C PRO A 125 3.77 2.88 -6.28
N GLN A 126 3.08 2.59 -7.38
CA GLN A 126 2.33 1.35 -7.57
C GLN A 126 3.19 0.38 -8.38
N GLN A 127 3.63 -0.70 -7.75
CA GLN A 127 4.28 -1.79 -8.47
C GLN A 127 3.22 -2.72 -9.06
N ARG A 128 3.40 -3.15 -10.31
CA ARG A 128 2.48 -4.07 -10.97
C ARG A 128 3.20 -5.31 -11.43
N PHE A 129 2.60 -6.43 -11.08
CA PHE A 129 3.12 -7.76 -11.29
C PHE A 129 2.09 -8.58 -12.06
N PHE A 130 2.54 -9.27 -13.09
CA PHE A 130 1.68 -10.08 -13.93
C PHE A 130 1.97 -11.55 -13.66
N VAL A 131 0.93 -12.27 -13.23
CA VAL A 131 1.00 -13.71 -12.97
C VAL A 131 1.12 -14.43 -14.31
N GLN A 132 2.25 -15.10 -14.55
CA GLN A 132 2.50 -15.80 -15.81
C GLN A 132 1.70 -17.10 -15.92
N GLN A 133 0.62 -17.06 -16.70
CA GLN A 133 -0.12 -18.15 -17.38
C GLN A 133 -0.55 -19.41 -16.60
N HIS A 134 -0.15 -19.62 -15.36
CA HIS A 134 -0.65 -20.69 -14.52
C HIS A 134 -1.90 -20.20 -13.80
N ASN A 135 -3.06 -20.70 -14.24
CA ASN A 135 -4.38 -20.41 -13.66
C ASN A 135 -4.49 -20.74 -12.15
N THR A 136 -3.47 -21.41 -11.60
CA THR A 136 -3.34 -21.80 -10.19
C THR A 136 -3.36 -20.60 -9.24
N TYR A 137 -2.73 -19.47 -9.61
CA TYR A 137 -2.61 -18.31 -8.73
C TYR A 137 -3.71 -17.25 -8.93
N HIS A 138 -4.85 -17.62 -9.54
CA HIS A 138 -5.96 -16.68 -9.72
C HIS A 138 -6.48 -16.10 -8.39
N TYR A 139 -6.43 -16.88 -7.30
CA TYR A 139 -6.83 -16.42 -5.97
C TYR A 139 -5.83 -15.43 -5.33
N CYS A 140 -4.60 -15.39 -5.85
CA CYS A 140 -3.58 -14.42 -5.43
C CYS A 140 -3.75 -13.06 -6.13
N LEU A 141 -4.65 -12.92 -7.11
CA LEU A 141 -4.89 -11.63 -7.75
C LEU A 141 -5.50 -10.63 -6.77
N GLY A 142 -5.09 -9.37 -6.89
CA GLY A 142 -5.59 -8.29 -6.05
C GLY A 142 -4.53 -7.23 -5.72
N THR A 143 -4.93 -6.35 -4.80
CA THR A 143 -4.09 -5.26 -4.30
C THR A 143 -3.48 -5.67 -2.97
N TYR A 144 -2.19 -5.42 -2.80
CA TYR A 144 -1.46 -5.72 -1.59
C TYR A 144 -0.70 -4.50 -1.07
N TYR A 145 -0.59 -4.44 0.26
CA TYR A 145 0.33 -3.53 0.94
C TYR A 145 1.40 -4.33 1.67
N VAL A 146 2.63 -3.85 1.55
CA VAL A 146 3.78 -4.35 2.30
C VAL A 146 4.09 -3.36 3.40
N PHE A 147 3.97 -3.81 4.64
CA PHE A 147 4.35 -3.05 5.84
C PHE A 147 5.76 -3.44 6.26
N TYR A 148 6.59 -2.42 6.48
CA TYR A 148 7.97 -2.58 6.90
C TYR A 148 8.37 -1.43 7.84
N SER A 149 9.53 -1.56 8.48
CA SER A 149 10.11 -0.51 9.32
C SER A 149 11.44 -0.04 8.75
N PHE A 150 11.76 1.24 8.95
CA PHE A 150 13.06 1.83 8.65
C PHE A 150 13.89 2.10 9.92
N ALA A 151 13.55 1.48 11.06
CA ALA A 151 14.35 1.56 12.28
C ALA A 151 15.65 0.74 12.17
N VAL A 152 16.57 1.22 11.34
CA VAL A 152 17.86 0.60 10.99
C VAL A 152 18.71 0.25 12.22
N ASP A 153 18.61 1.06 13.28
CA ASP A 153 19.37 0.86 14.52
C ASP A 153 18.78 -0.22 15.43
N ASP A 154 17.49 -0.55 15.27
CA ASP A 154 16.76 -1.45 16.16
C ASP A 154 16.49 -2.83 15.52
N LEU A 155 16.46 -2.90 14.19
CA LEU A 155 16.01 -4.07 13.45
C LEU A 155 17.08 -4.57 12.47
N PRO A 156 17.27 -5.89 12.36
CA PRO A 156 18.22 -6.46 11.40
C PRO A 156 17.71 -6.31 9.96
N ILE A 157 18.62 -6.21 9.00
CA ILE A 157 18.25 -6.26 7.57
C ILE A 157 17.62 -7.62 7.25
N ASN A 158 16.42 -7.59 6.69
CA ASN A 158 15.71 -8.77 6.22
C ASN A 158 16.09 -9.09 4.78
N LYS A 159 16.87 -10.16 4.60
CA LYS A 159 17.37 -10.62 3.29
C LYS A 159 16.48 -11.69 2.65
N PHE A 160 15.34 -11.97 3.27
CA PHE A 160 14.42 -13.05 2.87
C PHE A 160 13.18 -12.51 2.16
N VAL A 161 13.09 -11.19 1.98
CA VAL A 161 12.05 -10.58 1.15
C VAL A 161 12.35 -10.91 -0.32
N PRO A 162 11.40 -11.47 -1.07
CA PRO A 162 11.62 -11.76 -2.48
C PRO A 162 12.05 -10.53 -3.26
N ARG A 163 13.03 -10.71 -4.16
CA ARG A 163 13.62 -9.62 -4.94
C ARG A 163 12.60 -8.85 -5.77
N TRP A 164 11.56 -9.54 -6.22
CA TRP A 164 10.50 -8.91 -7.00
C TRP A 164 9.73 -7.86 -6.17
N ILE A 165 9.69 -7.97 -4.83
CA ILE A 165 9.18 -6.97 -3.88
C ILE A 165 10.24 -5.91 -3.53
N GLU A 166 11.53 -6.26 -3.48
CA GLU A 166 12.64 -5.35 -3.07
C GLU A 166 13.02 -4.25 -4.07
N GLU A 167 12.67 -4.38 -5.35
CA GLU A 167 13.18 -3.48 -6.38
C GLU A 167 12.34 -2.21 -6.57
N ASP A 168 12.90 -1.09 -6.11
CA ASP A 168 12.36 0.27 -6.18
C ASP A 168 12.57 0.99 -7.54
N ILE A 169 11.80 2.07 -7.68
CA ILE A 169 11.35 2.82 -8.85
C ILE A 169 12.42 3.64 -9.60
N ASP A 170 13.66 3.76 -9.14
CA ASP A 170 14.66 4.62 -9.83
C ASP A 170 16.10 4.10 -9.71
N ALA A 171 16.44 2.97 -10.33
CA ALA A 171 17.79 2.55 -10.78
C ALA A 171 19.03 2.68 -9.83
N HIS A 172 18.92 3.16 -8.58
CA HIS A 172 20.05 3.56 -7.75
C HIS A 172 19.94 3.19 -6.26
N SER A 173 18.80 2.69 -5.77
CA SER A 173 18.75 2.02 -4.46
C SER A 173 17.69 0.93 -4.40
N SER A 174 18.11 -0.29 -4.08
CA SER A 174 17.21 -1.36 -3.64
C SER A 174 16.59 -0.95 -2.30
N LEU A 175 15.28 -1.12 -2.14
CA LEU A 175 14.64 -0.98 -0.82
C LEU A 175 15.26 -2.02 0.10
N CYS A 176 15.86 -1.57 1.20
CA CYS A 176 16.32 -2.47 2.26
C CYS A 176 15.20 -2.58 3.30
N TYR A 177 14.70 -3.79 3.50
CA TYR A 177 13.73 -4.06 4.55
C TYR A 177 14.43 -4.35 5.88
N PHE A 178 13.95 -3.77 6.97
CA PHE A 178 14.46 -4.05 8.32
C PHE A 178 13.38 -4.73 9.16
N GLY A 179 13.80 -5.76 9.88
CA GLY A 179 12.93 -6.60 10.70
C GLY A 179 11.93 -7.40 9.89
N ASP A 180 10.90 -7.89 10.56
CA ASP A 180 9.86 -8.67 9.90
C ASP A 180 9.07 -7.81 8.92
N VAL A 181 8.78 -8.37 7.75
CA VAL A 181 7.96 -7.71 6.73
C VAL A 181 6.60 -8.37 6.67
N PHE A 182 5.55 -7.57 6.52
CA PHE A 182 4.19 -8.05 6.50
C PHE A 182 3.50 -7.70 5.20
N VAL A 183 2.82 -8.67 4.58
CA VAL A 183 2.02 -8.45 3.38
C VAL A 183 0.56 -8.66 3.74
N VAL A 184 -0.28 -7.68 3.42
CA VAL A 184 -1.73 -7.76 3.63
C VAL A 184 -2.47 -7.43 2.34
N LYS A 185 -3.63 -8.06 2.17
CA LYS A 185 -4.44 -7.92 0.96
C LYS A 185 -5.62 -6.98 1.21
N ILE A 186 -5.88 -6.12 0.23
CA ILE A 186 -6.93 -5.12 0.27
C ILE A 186 -8.10 -5.58 -0.58
N SER A 187 -9.29 -5.53 0.00
CA SER A 187 -10.55 -5.83 -0.68
C SER A 187 -10.68 -4.99 -1.96
N PRO A 188 -11.32 -5.52 -3.02
CA PRO A 188 -11.57 -4.76 -4.26
C PRO A 188 -12.30 -3.43 -4.05
N ASP A 189 -13.15 -3.33 -3.03
CA ASP A 189 -13.85 -2.09 -2.68
C ASP A 189 -12.89 -1.03 -2.09
N GLU A 190 -11.70 -1.46 -1.66
CA GLU A 190 -10.61 -0.80 -0.92
C GLU A 190 -11.02 -0.05 0.35
N VAL A 191 -12.28 0.34 0.48
CA VAL A 191 -12.88 1.11 1.56
C VAL A 191 -14.15 0.43 2.01
N GLY A 192 -14.25 0.16 3.31
CA GLY A 192 -15.44 -0.36 3.95
C GLY A 192 -16.57 0.66 3.98
N GLN A 193 -17.76 0.21 4.39
CA GLN A 193 -18.96 1.07 4.52
C GLN A 193 -18.80 2.22 5.52
N ASP A 194 -17.76 2.14 6.35
CA ASP A 194 -17.36 3.05 7.42
C ASP A 194 -16.17 3.94 7.04
N GLY A 195 -15.71 3.91 5.78
CA GLY A 195 -14.62 4.75 5.30
C GLY A 195 -13.21 4.22 5.59
N ARG A 196 -13.08 3.10 6.30
CA ARG A 196 -11.78 2.48 6.65
C ARG A 196 -11.27 1.57 5.55
N ALA A 197 -9.98 1.27 5.53
CA ALA A 197 -9.43 0.29 4.59
C ALA A 197 -10.16 -1.05 4.71
N ALA A 198 -10.69 -1.57 3.61
CA ALA A 198 -11.28 -2.90 3.60
C ALA A 198 -10.18 -3.92 3.30
N TYR A 199 -9.96 -4.85 4.22
CA TYR A 199 -8.98 -5.93 4.07
C TYR A 199 -9.67 -7.23 3.64
N GLU A 200 -8.91 -8.09 2.99
CA GLU A 200 -9.27 -9.48 2.73
C GLU A 200 -8.14 -10.40 3.21
N ASP A 201 -8.47 -11.66 3.49
CA ASP A 201 -7.49 -12.65 3.90
C ASP A 201 -6.59 -13.03 2.73
N VAL A 202 -5.28 -13.13 3.00
CA VAL A 202 -4.32 -13.63 2.01
C VAL A 202 -4.52 -15.13 1.80
N ASP A 203 -4.64 -15.55 0.53
CA ASP A 203 -4.80 -16.95 0.18
C ASP A 203 -3.51 -17.76 0.47
N PRO A 204 -3.58 -18.99 1.01
CA PRO A 204 -2.41 -19.82 1.26
C PRO A 204 -1.52 -20.06 0.04
N LEU A 205 -2.07 -20.11 -1.17
CA LEU A 205 -1.31 -20.26 -2.41
C LEU A 205 -0.37 -19.08 -2.67
N PHE A 206 -0.58 -17.94 -1.99
CA PHE A 206 0.33 -16.81 -2.06
C PHE A 206 1.72 -17.15 -1.49
N LEU A 207 1.82 -18.07 -0.53
CA LEU A 207 3.13 -18.51 -0.01
C LEU A 207 3.95 -19.24 -1.08
N ASP A 208 3.30 -20.07 -1.89
CA ASP A 208 3.94 -20.74 -3.02
C ASP A 208 4.35 -19.71 -4.08
N PHE A 209 3.48 -18.72 -4.34
CA PHE A 209 3.77 -17.60 -5.24
C PHE A 209 4.97 -16.76 -4.79
N LEU A 210 5.16 -16.53 -3.50
CA LEU A 210 6.31 -15.79 -2.96
C LEU A 210 7.66 -16.44 -3.30
N VAL A 211 7.70 -17.77 -3.39
CA VAL A 211 8.92 -18.56 -3.63
C VAL A 211 9.16 -18.78 -5.13
N ASP A 212 8.11 -18.72 -5.95
CA ASP A 212 8.16 -18.93 -7.38
C ASP A 212 8.57 -17.65 -8.14
N ASP A 213 9.87 -17.33 -8.13
CA ASP A 213 10.43 -16.18 -8.85
C ASP A 213 10.11 -16.18 -10.37
N ALA A 214 9.76 -17.34 -10.95
CA ALA A 214 9.35 -17.47 -12.36
C ALA A 214 7.85 -17.18 -12.58
N ALA A 215 7.04 -17.12 -11.53
CA ALA A 215 5.59 -16.89 -11.62
C ALA A 215 5.21 -15.47 -12.02
N CYS A 216 6.16 -14.52 -12.02
CA CYS A 216 5.88 -13.11 -12.26
C CYS A 216 6.69 -12.51 -13.41
N SER A 217 6.04 -11.84 -14.38
CA SER A 217 6.72 -10.84 -15.23
C SER A 217 6.49 -9.45 -14.66
N LYS A 218 7.59 -8.73 -14.40
CA LYS A 218 7.54 -7.36 -13.90
C LYS A 218 7.38 -6.41 -15.08
N THR A 219 6.36 -5.56 -15.05
CA THR A 219 6.38 -4.33 -15.85
C THR A 219 6.40 -3.17 -14.88
N LEU A 220 7.59 -2.61 -14.67
CA LEU A 220 7.71 -1.28 -14.08
C LEU A 220 7.07 -0.32 -15.09
N ILE A 221 5.92 0.24 -14.77
CA ILE A 221 5.48 1.46 -15.42
C ILE A 221 6.31 2.54 -14.71
N PRO A 222 7.31 3.15 -15.36
CA PRO A 222 8.04 4.24 -14.74
C PRO A 222 7.00 5.30 -14.40
N LEU A 223 6.96 5.74 -13.15
CA LEU A 223 6.30 6.98 -12.82
C LEU A 223 6.89 8.02 -13.78
N LEU A 224 6.10 8.51 -14.72
CA LEU A 224 6.46 9.64 -15.60
C LEU A 224 6.69 10.95 -14.80
N HIS A 225 6.85 10.85 -13.47
CA HIS A 225 6.58 11.93 -12.55
C HIS A 225 7.82 12.64 -12.00
N GLN A 226 9.02 12.09 -12.15
CA GLN A 226 10.21 12.73 -11.58
C GLN A 226 10.56 14.08 -12.24
N ARG A 227 10.11 14.31 -13.48
CA ARG A 227 10.36 15.57 -14.20
C ARG A 227 9.35 16.68 -13.93
N GLU A 228 8.17 16.35 -13.37
CA GLU A 228 7.11 17.34 -13.09
C GLU A 228 7.10 17.81 -11.64
N GLU A 229 7.52 16.98 -10.67
CA GLU A 229 7.62 17.39 -9.26
C GLU A 229 8.70 18.46 -9.04
N GLN A 230 9.84 18.37 -9.72
CA GLN A 230 10.85 19.44 -9.71
C GLN A 230 10.31 20.76 -10.27
N LYS A 231 9.32 20.69 -11.17
CA LYS A 231 8.67 21.88 -11.73
C LYS A 231 7.65 22.49 -10.75
N MET A 232 6.94 21.67 -9.98
CA MET A 232 5.99 22.16 -8.97
C MET A 232 6.65 22.71 -7.71
N ILE A 233 7.77 22.13 -7.25
CA ILE A 233 8.53 22.67 -6.11
C ILE A 233 9.18 24.02 -6.48
N GLY A 234 9.67 24.16 -7.72
CA GLY A 234 10.19 25.44 -8.23
C GLY A 234 9.12 26.54 -8.39
N SER A 235 7.83 26.18 -8.41
CA SER A 235 6.72 27.13 -8.55
C SER A 235 6.19 27.68 -7.23
N LEU A 236 6.62 27.10 -6.10
CA LEU A 236 6.18 27.46 -4.74
C LEU A 236 7.22 28.26 -3.95
N ASN A 237 8.37 28.58 -4.55
CA ASN A 237 9.41 29.46 -3.97
C ASN A 237 9.38 30.89 -4.53
N ILE A 238 8.25 31.33 -5.08
CA ILE A 238 8.06 32.74 -5.43
C ILE A 238 6.70 33.17 -4.87
N PHE A 239 6.78 34.01 -3.83
CA PHE A 239 5.76 34.65 -2.99
C PHE A 239 5.36 33.93 -1.70
#